data_AF-A0AAV9R0P0-F1
#
_entry.id   AF-A0AAV9R0P0-F1
#
_cell.length_a   1.000
_cell.length_b   1.000
_cell.length_c   1.000
_cell.angle_alpha   90.00
_cell.angle_beta   90.00
_cell.angle_gamma   90.00
#
_symmetry.space_group_name_H-M   'P 1'
#
loop_
_entity.id
_entity.type
_entity.pdbx_description
1 polymer ?
#
loop_
_entity_poly.entity_id
_entity_poly.type
_entity_poly.pdbx_seq_one_letter_code
_entity_poly.pdbx_strand_id
1 'polypeptide(L)'
;MNAAGLICAARTRCTQTFRRTPLLLSPVSSSSSSFKVPRCWQSTQAVPAGRIPYRVKLSAGKRYAWCACGHSKKQPFCDGAHRAKAPNISPLLFTPDKDKTVMLCACKQTKNSPYCDGSHLKVIYRDVVKYVKGLFK
;
A
#
# COMPACT_ATOMS: atom_id res chain seq x y z
N MET A 1 27.26 -51.51 33.35
CA MET A 1 28.52 -51.08 33.98
C MET A 1 28.72 -49.63 33.57
N ASN A 2 28.06 -48.72 34.28
CA ASN A 2 28.61 -47.85 35.35
C ASN A 2 29.45 -46.71 34.78
N ALA A 3 29.38 -45.45 35.21
CA ALA A 3 28.49 -44.62 36.02
C ALA A 3 29.21 -43.26 36.14
N ALA A 4 28.46 -42.14 36.16
CA ALA A 4 28.74 -40.84 36.81
C ALA A 4 30.11 -40.13 36.56
N GLY A 5 30.25 -38.80 36.55
CA GLY A 5 29.45 -37.67 37.01
C GLY A 5 30.42 -36.54 37.46
N LEU A 6 29.84 -35.38 37.77
CA LEU A 6 30.37 -34.26 38.58
C LEU A 6 31.24 -33.14 37.94
N ILE A 7 30.54 -32.04 37.62
CA ILE A 7 30.63 -30.69 38.23
C ILE A 7 31.90 -30.36 39.04
N CYS A 8 32.57 -29.25 38.69
CA CYS A 8 33.12 -28.33 39.68
C CYS A 8 33.22 -26.89 39.13
N ALA A 9 32.81 -25.93 39.94
CA ALA A 9 32.85 -24.49 39.69
C ALA A 9 33.83 -23.82 40.67
N ALA A 10 34.62 -22.82 40.23
CA ALA A 10 35.23 -21.77 41.06
C ALA A 10 35.84 -20.69 40.15
N ARG A 11 35.24 -19.49 40.02
CA ARG A 11 35.45 -18.28 40.84
C ARG A 11 36.90 -17.80 40.94
N THR A 12 37.19 -16.65 40.33
CA THR A 12 38.12 -15.59 40.79
C THR A 12 38.00 -14.44 39.77
N ARG A 13 37.97 -13.14 40.08
CA ARG A 13 37.95 -12.42 41.34
C ARG A 13 37.34 -11.05 41.03
N CYS A 14 36.41 -10.64 41.87
CA CYS A 14 35.86 -9.29 41.94
C CYS A 14 36.94 -8.35 42.48
N THR A 15 37.13 -7.17 41.89
CA THR A 15 37.59 -5.99 42.64
C THR A 15 36.62 -4.85 42.38
N GLN A 16 35.84 -4.56 43.42
CA GLN A 16 34.96 -3.42 43.53
C GLN A 16 35.82 -2.18 43.80
N THR A 17 35.58 -1.11 43.05
CA THR A 17 35.65 0.24 43.60
C THR A 17 34.28 0.87 43.49
N PHE A 18 33.54 0.77 44.59
CA PHE A 18 32.35 1.56 44.85
C PHE A 18 32.73 3.05 44.91
N ARG A 19 32.12 3.87 44.06
CA ARG A 19 31.63 5.19 44.51
C ARG A 19 30.17 5.31 44.10
N ARG A 20 29.31 5.18 45.12
CA ARG A 20 27.90 5.53 45.08
C ARG A 20 27.78 7.05 45.04
N THR A 21 27.00 7.56 44.10
CA THR A 21 26.26 8.81 44.29
C THR A 21 24.84 8.57 43.76
N PRO A 22 23.79 8.78 44.57
CA PRO A 22 22.43 8.42 44.20
C PRO A 22 21.76 9.63 43.52
N LEU A 23 21.41 9.50 42.25
CA LEU A 23 20.44 10.40 41.61
C LEU A 23 19.50 9.59 40.73
N LEU A 24 18.34 9.30 41.32
CA LEU A 24 17.01 9.19 40.71
C LEU A 24 16.94 8.64 39.27
N LEU A 25 16.62 7.35 39.16
CA LEU A 25 16.03 6.79 37.94
C LEU A 25 14.70 7.49 37.66
N SER A 26 14.66 8.26 36.58
CA SER A 26 13.41 8.46 35.85
C SER A 26 13.21 7.25 34.95
N PRO A 27 12.02 6.63 34.87
CA PRO A 27 11.74 5.69 33.81
C PRO A 27 11.73 6.50 32.51
N VAL A 28 12.77 6.37 31.69
CA VAL A 28 12.61 6.67 30.27
C VAL A 28 11.66 5.60 29.76
N SER A 29 10.38 5.99 29.74
CA SER A 29 9.39 5.44 28.85
C SER A 29 10.04 5.39 27.48
N SER A 30 10.42 4.21 27.03
CA SER A 30 10.68 3.93 25.62
C SER A 30 9.36 4.11 24.89
N SER A 31 8.95 5.37 24.73
CA SER A 31 8.00 5.78 23.73
C SER A 31 8.66 5.37 22.42
N SER A 32 8.21 4.23 21.91
CA SER A 32 8.30 3.89 20.51
C SER A 32 7.66 5.05 19.78
N SER A 33 8.52 6.03 19.46
CA SER A 33 8.20 7.18 18.66
C SER A 33 7.84 6.59 17.30
N SER A 34 6.55 6.27 17.16
CA SER A 34 5.92 6.16 15.86
C SER A 34 6.22 7.48 15.20
N PHE A 35 7.24 7.46 14.35
CA PHE A 35 7.50 8.48 13.36
C PHE A 35 6.20 8.61 12.55
N LYS A 36 5.27 9.42 13.05
CA LYS A 36 4.10 9.89 12.33
C LYS A 36 4.66 10.87 11.31
N VAL A 37 5.12 10.32 10.19
CA VAL A 37 5.35 11.10 8.97
C VAL A 37 4.08 11.94 8.78
N PRO A 38 4.19 13.27 8.64
CA PRO A 38 3.01 14.13 8.57
C PRO A 38 2.15 13.68 7.40
N ARG A 39 0.90 13.32 7.74
CA ARG A 39 -0.08 12.69 6.85
C ARG A 39 -0.69 13.74 5.89
N CYS A 40 0.15 14.49 5.19
CA CYS A 40 -0.28 15.65 4.39
C CYS A 40 -0.43 15.37 2.88
N TRP A 41 -0.18 14.14 2.41
CA TRP A 41 -0.10 13.85 0.95
C TRP A 41 -0.85 12.59 0.50
N GLN A 42 -1.72 12.03 1.34
CA GLN A 42 -2.43 10.79 1.03
C GLN A 42 -3.79 11.09 0.41
N SER A 43 -3.97 10.74 -0.86
CA SER A 43 -5.25 10.92 -1.55
C SER A 43 -6.28 9.94 -1.00
N THR A 44 -7.41 10.47 -0.54
CA THR A 44 -8.60 9.68 -0.16
C THR A 44 -9.46 9.31 -1.38
N GLN A 45 -9.15 9.82 -2.57
CA GLN A 45 -9.95 9.60 -3.77
C GLN A 45 -9.14 8.90 -4.86
N ALA A 46 -9.82 8.01 -5.60
CA ALA A 46 -9.26 7.37 -6.78
C ALA A 46 -9.10 8.41 -7.90
N VAL A 47 -7.91 8.43 -8.52
CA VAL A 47 -7.65 9.34 -9.65
C VAL A 47 -7.82 8.62 -10.98
N PRO A 48 -8.37 9.27 -12.01
CA PRO A 48 -8.42 8.69 -13.34
C PRO A 48 -7.01 8.49 -13.92
N ALA A 49 -6.59 7.23 -14.07
CA ALA A 49 -5.29 6.87 -14.67
C ALA A 49 -5.29 7.01 -16.20
N GLY A 50 -6.46 6.92 -16.82
CA GLY A 50 -6.66 7.10 -18.25
C GLY A 50 -8.12 7.44 -18.55
N ARG A 51 -8.38 7.92 -19.77
CA ARG A 51 -9.73 8.31 -20.22
C ARG A 51 -10.43 7.26 -21.05
N ILE A 52 -9.68 6.30 -21.59
CA ILE A 52 -10.18 5.21 -22.42
C ILE A 52 -9.83 3.89 -21.71
N PRO A 53 -10.72 2.89 -21.71
CA PRO A 53 -10.44 1.59 -21.10
C PRO A 53 -9.31 0.82 -21.79
N TYR A 54 -8.67 -0.08 -21.02
CA TYR A 54 -7.61 -0.95 -21.53
C TYR A 54 -8.21 -2.25 -22.08
N ARG A 55 -7.90 -2.59 -23.33
CA ARG A 55 -8.21 -3.91 -23.89
C ARG A 55 -7.17 -4.92 -23.41
N VAL A 56 -7.60 -5.93 -22.66
CA VAL A 56 -6.70 -6.92 -22.04
C VAL A 56 -7.20 -8.33 -22.31
N LYS A 57 -6.28 -9.21 -22.73
CA LYS A 57 -6.51 -10.66 -22.78
C LYS A 57 -6.32 -11.23 -21.38
N LEU A 58 -7.37 -11.81 -20.83
CA LEU A 58 -7.34 -12.46 -19.53
C LEU A 58 -7.33 -13.97 -19.71
N SER A 59 -6.48 -14.65 -18.94
CA SER A 59 -6.42 -16.11 -18.85
C SER A 59 -7.21 -16.65 -17.67
N ALA A 60 -7.98 -17.71 -17.89
CA ALA A 60 -8.78 -18.44 -16.91
C ALA A 60 -7.92 -18.90 -15.72
N GLY A 61 -8.46 -18.83 -14.50
CA GLY A 61 -7.79 -19.29 -13.28
C GLY A 61 -6.61 -18.42 -12.83
N LYS A 62 -6.11 -17.49 -13.64
CA LYS A 62 -5.03 -16.57 -13.27
C LYS A 62 -5.55 -15.43 -12.40
N ARG A 63 -4.90 -15.19 -11.27
CA ARG A 63 -5.24 -14.08 -10.38
C ARG A 63 -4.70 -12.76 -10.91
N TYR A 64 -5.56 -11.75 -11.00
CA TYR A 64 -5.19 -10.40 -11.36
C TYR A 64 -5.51 -9.43 -10.22
N ALA A 65 -4.70 -8.38 -10.09
CA ALA A 65 -4.95 -7.28 -9.17
C ALA A 65 -5.19 -6.00 -9.97
N TRP A 66 -6.44 -5.59 -10.11
CA TRP A 66 -6.80 -4.35 -10.78
C TRP A 66 -6.48 -3.14 -9.91
N CYS A 67 -5.86 -2.12 -10.50
CA CYS A 67 -5.53 -0.89 -9.79
C CYS A 67 -6.80 -0.05 -9.57
N ALA A 68 -7.24 0.08 -8.32
CA ALA A 68 -8.39 0.92 -7.95
C ALA A 68 -8.01 2.38 -7.69
N CYS A 69 -6.79 2.67 -7.21
CA CYS A 69 -6.40 4.03 -6.81
C CYS A 69 -5.99 4.95 -7.97
N GLY A 70 -5.62 4.39 -9.12
CA GLY A 70 -5.19 5.14 -10.30
C GLY A 70 -3.71 5.55 -10.35
N HIS A 71 -2.92 5.25 -9.31
CA HIS A 71 -1.51 5.66 -9.23
C HIS A 71 -0.48 4.63 -9.71
N SER A 72 -0.92 3.44 -10.14
CA SER A 72 -0.02 2.42 -10.67
C SER A 72 0.62 2.87 -11.98
N LYS A 73 1.92 2.60 -12.15
CA LYS A 73 2.66 2.76 -13.40
C LYS A 73 2.44 1.59 -14.37
N LYS A 74 1.92 0.46 -13.88
CA LYS A 74 1.62 -0.75 -14.66
C LYS A 74 0.11 -0.92 -14.91
N GLN A 75 -0.57 0.17 -15.28
CA GLN A 75 -2.00 0.12 -15.59
C GLN A 75 -2.31 -0.95 -16.65
N PRO A 76 -3.47 -1.65 -16.56
CA PRO A 76 -4.56 -1.46 -15.58
C PRO A 76 -4.33 -2.16 -14.23
N PHE A 77 -3.19 -2.82 -14.03
CA PHE A 77 -2.92 -3.63 -12.86
C PHE A 77 -2.20 -2.87 -11.74
N CYS A 78 -2.28 -3.39 -10.53
CA CYS A 78 -1.64 -2.81 -9.35
C CYS A 78 -0.14 -3.16 -9.30
N ASP A 79 0.68 -2.16 -8.99
CA ASP A 79 2.14 -2.27 -8.80
C ASP A 79 2.58 -1.97 -7.35
N GLY A 80 1.62 -1.77 -6.44
CA GLY A 80 1.88 -1.41 -5.04
C GLY A 80 1.91 0.09 -4.74
N ALA A 81 1.86 0.98 -5.74
CA ALA A 81 1.91 2.43 -5.53
C ALA A 81 0.80 2.99 -4.63
N HIS A 82 -0.31 2.27 -4.47
CA HIS A 82 -1.40 2.62 -3.56
C HIS A 82 -0.92 2.77 -2.11
N ARG A 83 0.04 1.97 -1.65
CA ARG A 83 0.52 2.02 -0.26
C ARG A 83 1.07 3.39 0.13
N ALA A 84 1.74 4.06 -0.79
CA ALA A 84 2.32 5.38 -0.57
C ALA A 84 1.35 6.52 -0.91
N LYS A 85 0.62 6.42 -2.03
CA LYS A 85 -0.18 7.53 -2.59
C LYS A 85 -1.65 7.53 -2.16
N ALA A 86 -2.22 6.36 -1.89
CA ALA A 86 -3.62 6.16 -1.56
C ALA A 86 -3.80 4.96 -0.62
N PRO A 87 -3.32 5.03 0.64
CA PRO A 87 -3.27 3.89 1.57
C PRO A 87 -4.66 3.34 1.92
N ASN A 88 -5.71 4.16 1.78
CA ASN A 88 -7.09 3.78 2.05
C ASN A 88 -7.79 3.09 0.86
N ILE A 89 -7.10 2.91 -0.28
CA ILE A 89 -7.67 2.34 -1.49
C ILE A 89 -6.89 1.07 -1.87
N SER A 90 -7.48 -0.08 -1.54
CA SER A 90 -6.92 -1.39 -1.88
C SER A 90 -7.21 -1.79 -3.33
N PRO A 91 -6.29 -2.51 -4.01
CA PRO A 91 -6.54 -3.07 -5.33
C PRO A 91 -7.62 -4.16 -5.28
N LEU A 92 -8.38 -4.31 -6.37
CA LEU A 92 -9.38 -5.36 -6.48
C LEU A 92 -8.76 -6.62 -7.08
N LEU A 93 -8.77 -7.71 -6.31
CA LEU A 93 -8.31 -9.02 -6.79
C LEU A 93 -9.48 -9.76 -7.44
N PHE A 94 -9.24 -10.32 -8.62
CA PHE A 94 -10.23 -11.14 -9.31
C PHE A 94 -9.56 -12.26 -10.12
N THR A 95 -10.32 -13.31 -10.37
CA THR A 95 -9.92 -14.47 -11.16
C THR A 95 -11.00 -14.70 -12.21
N PRO A 96 -10.69 -14.62 -13.51
CA PRO A 96 -11.65 -14.92 -14.57
C PRO A 96 -11.82 -16.43 -14.73
N ASP A 97 -13.04 -16.87 -15.03
CA ASP A 97 -13.33 -18.31 -15.23
C ASP A 97 -12.94 -18.83 -16.61
N LYS A 98 -12.85 -17.93 -17.60
CA LYS A 98 -12.60 -18.26 -19.01
C LYS A 98 -11.56 -17.32 -19.62
N ASP A 99 -10.85 -17.81 -20.63
CA ASP A 99 -9.99 -17.00 -21.47
C ASP A 99 -10.83 -16.02 -22.29
N LYS A 100 -10.70 -14.72 -22.02
CA LYS A 100 -11.47 -13.70 -22.75
C LYS A 100 -10.72 -12.39 -22.86
N THR A 101 -10.98 -11.67 -23.95
CA THR A 101 -10.53 -10.30 -24.11
C THR A 101 -11.60 -9.36 -23.56
N VAL A 102 -11.24 -8.53 -22.58
CA VAL A 102 -12.17 -7.61 -21.92
C VAL A 102 -11.63 -6.20 -21.90
N MET A 103 -12.52 -5.24 -21.63
CA MET A 103 -12.16 -3.84 -21.42
C MET A 103 -12.11 -3.54 -19.92
N LEU A 104 -10.92 -3.30 -19.39
CA LEU A 104 -10.71 -2.93 -17.98
C LEU A 104 -10.75 -1.42 -17.79
N CYS A 105 -11.33 -0.99 -16.68
CA CYS A 105 -11.52 0.43 -16.39
C CYS A 105 -10.19 1.15 -16.11
N ALA A 106 -9.96 2.25 -16.84
CA ALA A 106 -8.82 3.15 -16.65
C ALA A 106 -9.16 4.39 -15.81
N CYS A 107 -10.40 4.89 -15.88
CA CYS A 107 -10.79 6.15 -15.24
C CYS A 107 -11.11 6.02 -13.74
N LYS A 108 -11.25 4.78 -13.24
CA LYS A 108 -11.55 4.44 -11.83
C LYS A 108 -12.89 4.97 -11.32
N GLN A 109 -13.81 5.30 -12.23
CA GLN A 109 -15.18 5.76 -11.93
C GLN A 109 -16.24 4.73 -12.33
N THR A 110 -15.85 3.51 -12.71
CA THR A 110 -16.80 2.44 -13.07
C THR A 110 -17.58 1.98 -11.85
N LYS A 111 -18.87 1.73 -12.05
CA LYS A 111 -19.72 1.06 -11.04
C LYS A 111 -19.61 -0.47 -11.12
N ASN A 112 -19.09 -0.99 -12.24
CA ASN A 112 -18.91 -2.41 -12.49
C ASN A 112 -17.41 -2.80 -12.46
N SER A 113 -16.73 -2.46 -11.35
CA SER A 113 -15.29 -2.76 -11.20
C SER A 113 -15.03 -4.27 -11.28
N PRO A 114 -14.00 -4.74 -12.02
CA PRO A 114 -12.91 -4.01 -12.67
C PRO A 114 -13.18 -3.60 -14.15
N TYR A 115 -14.37 -3.89 -14.66
CA TYR A 115 -14.72 -3.74 -16.07
C TYR A 115 -15.15 -2.30 -16.41
N CYS A 116 -15.05 -1.94 -17.68
CA CYS A 116 -15.55 -0.67 -18.18
C CYS A 116 -17.06 -0.72 -18.40
N ASP A 117 -17.79 0.24 -17.84
CA ASP A 117 -19.24 0.44 -17.95
C ASP A 117 -19.62 1.69 -18.75
N GLY A 118 -18.64 2.38 -19.35
CA GLY A 118 -18.85 3.64 -20.06
C GLY A 118 -18.77 4.91 -19.19
N SER A 119 -18.63 4.78 -17.86
CA SER A 119 -18.53 5.94 -16.94
C SER A 119 -17.35 6.89 -17.26
N HIS A 120 -16.37 6.43 -18.03
CA HIS A 120 -15.25 7.25 -18.51
C HIS A 120 -15.67 8.42 -19.43
N LEU A 121 -16.81 8.31 -20.13
CA LEU A 121 -17.35 9.39 -20.98
C LEU A 121 -17.67 10.64 -20.15
N LYS A 122 -18.22 10.45 -18.93
CA LYS A 122 -18.49 11.55 -18.00
C LYS A 122 -17.19 12.22 -17.55
N VAL A 123 -16.11 11.46 -17.38
CA VAL A 123 -14.80 12.01 -17.01
C VAL A 123 -14.25 12.85 -18.16
N ILE A 124 -14.32 12.35 -19.40
CA ILE A 124 -13.91 13.09 -20.61
C ILE A 124 -14.70 14.39 -20.73
N TYR A 125 -16.03 14.34 -20.64
CA TYR A 125 -16.88 15.52 -20.73
C TYR A 125 -16.51 16.57 -19.68
N ARG A 126 -16.26 16.16 -18.43
CA ARG A 126 -15.83 17.08 -17.35
C ARG A 126 -14.51 17.77 -17.67
N ASP A 127 -13.55 17.06 -18.25
CA ASP A 127 -12.26 17.64 -18.63
C ASP A 127 -12.39 18.61 -19.79
N VAL A 128 -13.20 18.28 -20.80
CA VAL A 128 -13.49 19.16 -21.94
C VAL A 128 -14.16 20.44 -21.46
N VAL A 129 -15.21 20.32 -20.63
CA VAL A 129 -15.90 21.49 -20.06
C VAL A 129 -14.94 22.35 -19.23
N LYS A 130 -14.05 21.73 -18.44
CA LYS A 130 -13.05 22.45 -17.66
C LYS A 130 -12.07 23.21 -18.57
N TYR A 131 -11.60 22.58 -19.64
CA TYR A 131 -10.70 23.19 -20.61
C TYR A 131 -11.36 24.40 -21.29
N VAL A 132 -12.57 24.23 -21.83
CA VAL A 132 -13.31 25.29 -22.52
C VAL A 132 -13.58 26.46 -21.57
N LYS A 133 -14.04 26.20 -20.34
CA LYS A 133 -14.24 27.26 -19.33
C LYS A 133 -12.95 28.00 -18.96
N GLY A 134 -11.80 27.31 -19.00
CA GLY A 134 -10.50 27.93 -18.77
C GLY A 134 -10.02 28.81 -19.91
N LEU A 135 -10.49 28.57 -21.14
CA LEU A 135 -10.14 29.37 -22.31
C LEU A 135 -10.86 30.72 -22.35
N PHE A 136 -12.07 30.79 -21.81
CA PHE A 136 -12.89 32.01 -21.74
C PHE A 136 -12.73 32.79 -20.43
N LYS A 137 -11.70 32.49 -19.65
CA LYS A 137 -11.38 33.18 -18.39
C LYS A 137 -10.10 33.99 -18.55
#